data_AF-A0A0S8A1K2-F1
#
_entry.id   AF-A0A0S8A1K2-F1
#
_cell.length_a   1.000
_cell.length_b   1.000
_cell.length_c   1.000
_cell.angle_alpha   90.00
_cell.angle_beta   90.00
_cell.angle_gamma   90.00
#
_symmetry.space_group_name_H-M   'P 1'
#
loop_
_entity.id
_entity.type
_entity.pdbx_description
1 polymer ?
#
loop_
_entity_poly.entity_id
_entity_poly.type
_entity_poly.pdbx_seq_one_letter_code
_entity_poly.pdbx_strand_id
1 'polypeptide(L)'
;MSEWWTYRPSDFLLFSPQTYYRLFELYNIDIWPMQVVSLALCTAIITLAVRNPAWQGRAISAILASCWLWVAAAYLLQHYSTINWAARYFAIGFTIEAILLIWYGIIRDRLLFRSVEPACQRAGIGVFLFALVFQPFIAPLVGREWIQAEIFGVAPDPTVTATLGLLLLADNKPHWLLMIIPFIWCTISGVTLWTMKSPDFFITPLAALLVLGLAAWKVFMLPKQYSEK
;
A
#
# COMPACT_ATOMS: atom_id res chain seq x y z
N MET A 1 28.68 7.41 -26.71
CA MET A 1 28.02 7.21 -25.40
C MET A 1 26.55 7.41 -25.63
N SER A 2 25.69 6.44 -25.32
CA SER A 2 24.24 6.64 -25.42
C SER A 2 23.82 7.70 -24.41
N GLU A 3 23.20 8.76 -24.90
CA GLU A 3 22.66 9.83 -24.07
C GLU A 3 21.45 9.33 -23.30
N TRP A 4 21.67 8.88 -22.07
CA TRP A 4 20.69 8.26 -21.17
C TRP A 4 19.46 9.14 -20.88
N TRP A 5 19.52 10.42 -21.20
CA TRP A 5 18.39 11.36 -21.15
C TRP A 5 17.43 11.28 -22.33
N THR A 6 17.73 10.47 -23.36
CA THR A 6 16.80 10.23 -24.49
C THR A 6 15.76 9.15 -24.20
N TYR A 7 16.01 8.29 -23.20
CA TYR A 7 15.07 7.23 -22.81
C TYR A 7 13.81 7.80 -22.19
N ARG A 8 12.67 7.32 -22.67
CA ARG A 8 11.35 7.58 -22.11
C ARG A 8 10.94 6.44 -21.19
N PRO A 9 10.08 6.67 -20.19
CA PRO A 9 9.56 5.60 -19.34
C PRO A 9 8.89 4.46 -20.11
N SER A 10 8.33 4.72 -21.29
CA SER A 10 7.79 3.72 -22.21
C SER A 10 8.83 2.70 -22.69
N ASP A 11 10.10 3.11 -22.80
CA ASP A 11 11.17 2.27 -23.33
C ASP A 11 11.60 1.18 -22.34
N PHE A 12 11.20 1.33 -21.07
CA PHE A 12 11.41 0.36 -19.99
C PHE A 12 10.19 -0.52 -19.71
N LEU A 13 9.06 -0.31 -20.41
CA LEU A 13 7.86 -1.11 -20.24
C LEU A 13 7.99 -2.40 -21.06
N LEU A 14 8.12 -3.53 -20.36
CA LEU A 14 8.42 -4.85 -20.97
C LEU A 14 7.18 -5.61 -21.46
N PHE A 15 5.99 -5.05 -21.23
CA PHE A 15 4.71 -5.72 -21.44
C PHE A 15 3.64 -4.73 -21.91
N SER A 16 2.58 -5.24 -22.53
CA SER A 16 1.42 -4.44 -22.91
C SER A 16 0.40 -4.33 -21.77
N PRO A 17 -0.50 -3.33 -21.78
CA PRO A 17 -1.57 -3.21 -20.80
C PRO A 17 -2.44 -4.48 -20.72
N GLN A 18 -2.72 -5.13 -21.85
CA GLN A 18 -3.51 -6.36 -21.90
C GLN A 18 -2.82 -7.49 -21.13
N THR A 19 -1.51 -7.66 -21.31
CA THR A 19 -0.72 -8.66 -20.57
C THR A 19 -0.72 -8.35 -19.07
N TYR A 20 -0.61 -7.07 -18.69
CA TYR A 20 -0.63 -6.64 -17.29
C TYR A 20 -1.97 -6.92 -16.60
N TYR A 21 -3.10 -6.57 -17.22
CA TYR A 21 -4.41 -6.82 -16.60
C TYR A 21 -4.77 -8.31 -16.61
N ARG A 22 -4.37 -9.06 -17.65
CA ARG A 22 -4.55 -10.51 -17.68
C ARG A 22 -3.76 -11.21 -16.57
N LEU A 23 -2.62 -10.65 -16.15
CA LEU A 23 -1.87 -11.15 -14.99
C LEU A 23 -2.73 -11.15 -13.72
N PHE A 24 -3.47 -10.06 -13.46
CA PHE A 24 -4.35 -9.98 -12.29
C PHE A 24 -5.48 -11.00 -12.33
N GLU A 25 -6.07 -11.23 -13.50
CA GLU A 25 -7.09 -12.26 -13.66
C GLU A 25 -6.55 -13.66 -13.36
N LEU A 26 -5.41 -14.03 -13.97
CA LEU A 26 -4.80 -15.34 -13.74
C LEU A 26 -4.39 -15.51 -12.27
N TYR A 27 -3.78 -14.47 -11.68
CA TYR A 27 -3.40 -14.43 -10.28
C TYR A 27 -4.62 -14.61 -9.36
N ASN A 28 -5.71 -13.85 -9.60
CA ASN A 28 -6.90 -13.93 -8.76
C ASN A 28 -7.59 -15.29 -8.85
N ILE A 29 -7.56 -15.96 -10.00
CA ILE A 29 -8.04 -17.34 -10.15
C ILE A 29 -7.16 -18.30 -9.34
N ASP A 30 -5.84 -18.20 -9.47
CA ASP A 30 -4.87 -19.11 -8.85
C ASP A 30 -4.89 -19.05 -7.32
N ILE A 31 -5.04 -17.85 -6.74
CA ILE A 31 -5.03 -17.68 -5.30
C ILE A 31 -6.38 -17.95 -4.63
N TRP A 32 -7.44 -18.29 -5.36
CA TRP A 32 -8.73 -18.58 -4.73
C TRP A 32 -8.57 -19.72 -3.70
N PRO A 33 -9.02 -19.57 -2.42
CA PRO A 33 -9.96 -18.58 -1.89
C PRO A 33 -9.32 -17.45 -1.05
N MET A 34 -8.07 -17.08 -1.28
CA MET A 34 -7.33 -16.10 -0.45
C MET A 34 -7.94 -14.71 -0.42
N GLN A 35 -8.79 -14.34 -1.38
CA GLN A 35 -9.59 -13.12 -1.32
C GLN A 35 -10.53 -13.11 -0.12
N VAL A 36 -11.12 -14.27 0.24
CA VAL A 36 -11.96 -14.40 1.43
C VAL A 36 -11.13 -14.19 2.70
N VAL A 37 -9.91 -14.72 2.74
CA VAL A 37 -8.96 -14.50 3.85
C VAL A 37 -8.61 -13.01 3.94
N SER A 38 -8.34 -12.35 2.82
CA SER A 38 -8.10 -10.91 2.78
C SER A 38 -9.27 -10.10 3.37
N LEU A 39 -10.51 -10.43 3.02
CA LEU A 39 -11.69 -9.78 3.59
C LEU A 39 -11.80 -10.02 5.10
N ALA A 40 -11.44 -11.22 5.58
CA ALA A 40 -11.37 -11.51 7.01
C ALA A 40 -10.27 -10.69 7.72
N LEU A 41 -9.11 -10.51 7.09
CA LEU A 41 -8.02 -9.68 7.62
C LEU A 41 -8.41 -8.19 7.66
N CYS A 42 -9.08 -7.71 6.62
CA CYS A 42 -9.64 -6.36 6.55
C CYS A 42 -10.61 -6.09 7.71
N THR A 43 -11.60 -6.99 7.88
CA THR A 43 -12.59 -6.88 8.97
C THR A 43 -11.94 -7.02 10.35
N ALA A 44 -10.89 -7.84 10.49
CA ALA A 44 -10.09 -7.90 11.70
C ALA A 44 -9.40 -6.56 12.01
N ILE A 45 -8.74 -5.92 11.02
CA ILE A 45 -8.12 -4.60 11.22
C ILE A 45 -9.16 -3.56 11.67
N ILE A 46 -10.32 -3.49 11.02
CA ILE A 46 -11.40 -2.56 11.39
C ILE A 46 -11.88 -2.83 12.82
N THR A 47 -12.10 -4.10 13.16
CA THR A 47 -12.54 -4.49 14.51
C THR A 47 -11.52 -4.12 15.57
N LEU A 48 -10.23 -4.33 15.29
CA LEU A 48 -9.12 -3.93 16.16
C LEU A 48 -9.05 -2.41 16.30
N ALA A 49 -9.23 -1.67 15.20
CA ALA A 49 -9.33 -0.20 15.17
C ALA A 49 -10.42 0.35 16.08
N VAL A 50 -11.60 -0.27 16.07
CA VAL A 50 -12.75 0.18 16.86
C VAL A 50 -12.65 -0.26 18.33
N ARG A 51 -12.24 -1.51 18.59
CA ARG A 51 -12.19 -2.07 19.96
C ARG A 51 -10.99 -1.59 20.76
N ASN A 52 -9.92 -1.17 20.09
CA ASN A 52 -8.72 -0.63 20.71
C ASN A 52 -8.16 -1.45 21.89
N PRO A 53 -7.96 -2.78 21.74
CA PRO A 53 -7.31 -3.58 22.77
C PRO A 53 -5.83 -3.16 22.93
N ALA A 54 -5.24 -3.39 24.11
CA ALA A 54 -3.84 -3.03 24.36
C ALA A 54 -2.83 -3.65 23.38
N TRP A 55 -3.16 -4.78 22.75
CA TRP A 55 -2.33 -5.48 21.77
C TRP A 55 -2.66 -5.14 20.31
N GLN A 56 -3.56 -4.17 20.06
CA GLN A 56 -4.01 -3.75 18.74
C GLN A 56 -2.84 -3.45 17.79
N GLY A 57 -1.85 -2.70 18.28
CA GLY A 57 -0.65 -2.32 17.52
C GLY A 57 0.08 -3.51 16.92
N ARG A 58 0.38 -4.49 17.78
CA ARG A 58 1.05 -5.74 17.38
C ARG A 58 0.23 -6.53 16.37
N ALA A 59 -1.08 -6.68 16.60
CA ALA A 59 -1.93 -7.47 15.71
C ALA A 59 -2.11 -6.83 14.33
N ILE A 60 -2.38 -5.52 14.25
CA ILE A 60 -2.47 -4.82 12.95
C ILE A 60 -1.13 -4.90 12.21
N SER A 61 -0.01 -4.74 12.92
CA SER A 61 1.32 -4.85 12.32
C SER A 61 1.62 -6.27 11.81
N ALA A 62 1.19 -7.31 12.53
CA ALA A 62 1.32 -8.70 12.10
C ALA A 62 0.47 -9.01 10.85
N ILE A 63 -0.76 -8.50 10.80
CA ILE A 63 -1.63 -8.63 9.63
C ILE A 63 -1.00 -7.93 8.43
N LEU A 64 -0.58 -6.67 8.58
CA LEU A 64 0.08 -5.93 7.50
C LEU A 64 1.35 -6.63 7.03
N ALA A 65 2.24 -7.04 7.93
CA ALA A 65 3.46 -7.74 7.55
C ALA A 65 3.16 -9.03 6.76
N SER A 66 2.12 -9.77 7.16
CA SER A 66 1.68 -10.98 6.45
C SER A 66 1.15 -10.66 5.05
N CYS A 67 0.35 -9.60 4.90
CA CYS A 67 -0.09 -9.09 3.60
C CYS A 67 1.07 -8.66 2.69
N TRP A 68 2.04 -7.92 3.24
CA TRP A 68 3.23 -7.48 2.51
C TRP A 68 4.09 -8.67 2.04
N LEU A 69 4.29 -9.68 2.90
CA LEU A 69 5.00 -10.91 2.53
C LEU A 69 4.23 -11.74 1.50
N TRP A 70 2.91 -11.82 1.63
CA TRP A 70 2.06 -12.50 0.64
C TRP A 70 2.21 -11.84 -0.74
N VAL A 71 2.09 -10.52 -0.82
CA VAL A 71 2.28 -9.78 -2.07
C VAL A 71 3.69 -9.97 -2.63
N ALA A 72 4.72 -9.95 -1.79
CA ALA A 72 6.10 -10.22 -2.22
C ALA A 72 6.25 -11.61 -2.86
N ALA A 73 5.71 -12.64 -2.21
CA ALA A 73 5.87 -14.03 -2.65
C ALA A 73 4.92 -14.38 -3.82
N ALA A 74 3.61 -14.24 -3.61
CA ALA A 74 2.59 -14.72 -4.53
C ALA A 74 2.44 -13.79 -5.74
N TYR A 75 2.33 -12.48 -5.53
CA TYR A 75 2.16 -11.56 -6.65
C TYR A 75 3.50 -11.20 -7.31
N LEU A 76 4.47 -10.67 -6.58
CA LEU A 76 5.69 -10.11 -7.19
C LEU A 76 6.63 -11.20 -7.73
N LEU A 77 6.91 -12.25 -6.95
CA LEU A 77 7.84 -13.31 -7.38
C LEU A 77 7.18 -14.34 -8.30
N GLN A 78 6.05 -14.93 -7.92
CA GLN A 78 5.48 -16.03 -8.71
C GLN A 78 4.80 -15.55 -10.01
N HIS A 79 4.15 -14.39 -9.99
CA HIS A 79 3.36 -13.90 -11.12
C HIS A 79 4.06 -12.76 -11.86
N TYR A 80 4.28 -11.61 -11.21
CA TYR A 80 4.74 -10.40 -11.89
C TYR A 80 6.17 -10.53 -12.46
N SER A 81 7.03 -11.35 -11.83
CA SER A 81 8.38 -11.60 -12.33
C SER A 81 8.45 -12.32 -13.68
N THR A 82 7.35 -12.95 -14.11
CA THR A 82 7.25 -13.62 -15.42
C THR A 82 7.19 -12.63 -16.57
N ILE A 83 6.63 -11.44 -16.35
CA ILE A 83 6.50 -10.38 -17.37
C ILE A 83 7.42 -9.18 -17.09
N ASN A 84 7.91 -9.04 -15.87
CA ASN A 84 8.76 -7.93 -15.46
C ASN A 84 9.87 -8.38 -14.52
N TRP A 85 11.10 -8.48 -15.02
CA TRP A 85 12.25 -8.89 -14.19
C TRP A 85 12.48 -7.98 -12.98
N ALA A 86 12.07 -6.70 -13.06
CA ALA A 86 12.17 -5.75 -11.96
C ALA A 86 11.32 -6.15 -10.74
N ALA A 87 10.31 -7.00 -10.92
CA ALA A 87 9.46 -7.50 -9.84
C ALA A 87 10.24 -8.23 -8.75
N ARG A 88 11.40 -8.84 -9.08
CA ARG A 88 12.28 -9.46 -8.08
C ARG A 88 12.84 -8.43 -7.09
N TYR A 89 13.20 -7.25 -7.56
CA TYR A 89 13.67 -6.15 -6.71
C TYR A 89 12.53 -5.54 -5.91
N PHE A 90 11.34 -5.45 -6.50
CA PHE A 90 10.15 -5.01 -5.78
C PHE A 90 9.80 -5.96 -4.63
N ALA A 91 9.91 -7.27 -4.84
CA ALA A 91 9.69 -8.27 -3.80
C ALA A 91 10.66 -8.12 -2.63
N ILE A 92 11.92 -7.79 -2.89
CA ILE A 92 12.90 -7.46 -1.84
C ILE A 92 12.42 -6.24 -1.03
N GLY A 93 11.99 -5.17 -1.71
CA GLY A 93 11.43 -3.98 -1.05
C GLY A 93 10.22 -4.32 -0.18
N PHE A 94 9.27 -5.09 -0.69
CA PHE A 94 8.09 -5.50 0.08
C PHE A 94 8.44 -6.38 1.28
N THR A 95 9.45 -7.24 1.14
CA THR A 95 9.96 -8.06 2.25
C THR A 95 10.62 -7.19 3.32
N ILE A 96 11.39 -6.17 2.93
CA ILE A 96 11.99 -5.21 3.85
C ILE A 96 10.90 -4.46 4.63
N GLU A 97 9.85 -3.98 3.95
CA GLU A 97 8.74 -3.30 4.63
C GLU A 97 8.04 -4.22 5.65
N ALA A 98 7.80 -5.49 5.29
CA ALA A 98 7.25 -6.46 6.24
C ALA A 98 8.14 -6.66 7.47
N ILE A 99 9.47 -6.74 7.29
CA ILE A 99 10.43 -6.85 8.39
C ILE A 99 10.38 -5.58 9.26
N LEU A 100 10.31 -4.40 8.65
CA LEU A 100 10.19 -3.13 9.38
C LEU A 100 8.90 -3.07 10.19
N LEU A 101 7.76 -3.51 9.64
CA LEU A 101 6.48 -3.60 10.34
C LEU A 101 6.54 -4.58 11.53
N ILE A 102 7.16 -5.75 11.36
CA ILE A 102 7.40 -6.70 12.46
C ILE A 102 8.26 -6.05 13.54
N TRP A 103 9.36 -5.42 13.16
CA TRP A 103 10.31 -4.85 14.10
C TRP A 103 9.73 -3.66 14.87
N TYR A 104 9.14 -2.68 14.18
CA TYR A 104 8.52 -1.50 14.81
C TYR A 104 7.23 -1.85 15.56
N GLY A 105 6.37 -2.65 14.94
CA GLY A 105 5.02 -2.90 15.44
C GLY A 105 4.94 -4.01 16.48
N ILE A 106 5.65 -5.11 16.29
CA ILE A 106 5.54 -6.30 17.15
C ILE A 106 6.62 -6.29 18.24
N ILE A 107 7.88 -6.15 17.84
CA ILE A 107 9.04 -6.27 18.74
C ILE A 107 9.19 -5.01 19.60
N ARG A 108 9.14 -3.83 18.96
CA ARG A 108 9.31 -2.54 19.65
C ARG A 108 8.01 -2.01 20.26
N ASP A 109 6.85 -2.53 19.87
CA ASP A 109 5.51 -2.10 20.31
C ASP A 109 5.30 -0.58 20.16
N ARG A 110 5.80 -0.02 19.04
CA ARG A 110 5.82 1.43 18.78
C ARG A 110 4.71 1.91 17.88
N LEU A 111 3.84 1.03 17.39
CA LEU A 111 2.73 1.39 16.51
C LEU A 111 1.42 1.37 17.29
N LEU A 112 1.02 2.53 17.78
CA LEU A 112 -0.29 2.74 18.39
C LEU A 112 -1.20 3.42 17.37
N PHE A 113 -2.24 2.74 16.90
CA PHE A 113 -3.16 3.24 15.87
C PHE A 113 -4.22 4.18 16.45
N ARG A 114 -3.74 5.27 17.08
CA ARG A 114 -4.56 6.31 17.69
C ARG A 114 -3.92 7.68 17.42
N SER A 115 -4.31 8.29 16.32
CA SER A 115 -3.97 9.68 16.03
C SER A 115 -4.80 10.62 16.90
N VAL A 116 -4.15 11.60 17.53
CA VAL A 116 -4.82 12.64 18.33
C VAL A 116 -5.29 13.79 17.45
N GLU A 117 -4.73 13.92 16.24
CA GLU A 117 -5.03 14.99 15.30
C GLU A 117 -6.25 14.64 14.42
N PRO A 118 -7.38 15.37 14.52
CA PRO A 118 -8.63 14.99 13.85
C PRO A 118 -8.54 14.99 12.31
N ALA A 119 -7.67 15.83 11.73
CA ALA A 119 -7.45 15.85 10.28
C ALA A 119 -6.72 14.58 9.80
N CYS A 120 -5.61 14.22 10.46
CA CYS A 120 -4.87 12.99 10.17
C CYS A 120 -5.72 11.74 10.43
N GLN A 121 -6.54 11.76 11.50
CA GLN A 121 -7.44 10.65 11.81
C GLN A 121 -8.48 10.43 10.71
N ARG A 122 -9.20 11.49 10.28
CA ARG A 122 -10.20 11.37 9.22
C ARG A 122 -9.58 10.97 7.89
N ALA A 123 -8.45 11.55 7.53
CA ALA A 123 -7.76 11.23 6.30
C ALA A 123 -7.21 9.80 6.31
N GLY A 124 -6.61 9.34 7.42
CA GLY A 124 -6.09 7.99 7.54
C GLY A 124 -7.19 6.92 7.43
N ILE A 125 -8.34 7.16 8.08
CA ILE A 125 -9.53 6.32 7.93
C ILE A 125 -10.02 6.36 6.48
N GLY A 126 -10.12 7.55 5.88
CA GLY A 126 -10.58 7.74 4.51
C GLY A 126 -9.70 6.99 3.50
N VAL A 127 -8.38 7.13 3.59
CA VAL A 127 -7.41 6.43 2.73
C VAL A 127 -7.46 4.92 2.95
N PHE A 128 -7.56 4.46 4.20
CA PHE A 128 -7.68 3.04 4.51
C PHE A 128 -8.98 2.45 3.94
N LEU A 129 -10.13 3.08 4.19
CA LEU A 129 -11.41 2.63 3.64
C LEU A 129 -11.46 2.75 2.11
N PHE A 130 -10.81 3.75 1.54
CA PHE A 130 -10.65 3.88 0.09
C PHE A 130 -9.94 2.65 -0.50
N ALA A 131 -8.85 2.22 0.14
CA ALA A 131 -8.10 1.05 -0.33
C ALA A 131 -8.86 -0.27 -0.23
N LEU A 132 -9.70 -0.40 0.81
CA LEU A 132 -10.48 -1.61 1.04
C LEU A 132 -11.73 -1.68 0.17
N VAL A 133 -12.44 -0.56 0.06
CA VAL A 133 -13.75 -0.52 -0.57
C VAL A 133 -13.62 -0.06 -2.00
N PHE A 134 -13.03 1.09 -2.29
CA PHE A 134 -13.09 1.69 -3.63
C PHE A 134 -12.10 1.07 -4.62
N GLN A 135 -10.89 0.72 -4.20
CA GLN A 135 -9.86 0.17 -5.10
C GLN A 135 -10.29 -1.10 -5.86
N PRO A 136 -10.95 -2.09 -5.24
CA PRO A 136 -11.48 -3.25 -5.96
C PRO A 136 -12.48 -2.89 -7.09
N PHE A 137 -13.21 -1.77 -6.97
CA PHE A 137 -14.16 -1.32 -8.01
C PHE A 137 -13.50 -0.47 -9.09
N ILE A 138 -12.23 -0.06 -8.95
CA ILE A 138 -11.57 0.72 -10.00
C ILE A 138 -11.55 -0.08 -11.30
N ALA A 139 -11.23 -1.37 -11.24
CA ALA A 139 -11.21 -2.25 -12.41
C ALA A 139 -12.50 -2.16 -13.25
N PRO A 140 -13.70 -2.50 -12.72
CA PRO A 140 -14.94 -2.37 -13.49
C PRO A 140 -15.28 -0.92 -13.88
N LEU A 141 -14.94 0.08 -13.06
CA LEU A 141 -15.20 1.49 -13.38
C LEU A 141 -14.41 1.99 -14.59
N VAL A 142 -13.22 1.43 -14.83
CA VAL A 142 -12.38 1.75 -15.99
C VAL A 142 -12.57 0.75 -17.15
N GLY A 143 -13.59 -0.10 -17.10
CA GLY A 143 -13.94 -1.04 -18.15
C GLY A 143 -13.16 -2.36 -18.12
N ARG A 144 -12.44 -2.67 -17.04
CA ARG A 144 -11.81 -3.98 -16.80
C ARG A 144 -12.82 -4.97 -16.22
N GLU A 145 -12.53 -6.27 -16.33
CA GLU A 145 -13.36 -7.29 -15.70
C GLU A 145 -13.20 -7.31 -14.18
N TRP A 146 -14.25 -7.71 -13.45
CA TRP A 146 -14.20 -7.83 -11.98
C TRP A 146 -13.13 -8.79 -11.48
N ILE A 147 -12.81 -9.82 -12.27
CA ILE A 147 -11.78 -10.78 -11.91
C ILE A 147 -10.36 -10.19 -11.98
N GLN A 148 -10.20 -9.02 -12.61
CA GLN A 148 -8.95 -8.24 -12.65
C GLN A 148 -8.87 -7.22 -11.51
N ALA A 149 -9.83 -7.24 -10.57
CA ALA A 149 -9.85 -6.33 -9.44
C ALA A 149 -8.65 -6.54 -8.51
N GLU A 150 -8.16 -5.43 -7.98
CA GLU A 150 -7.06 -5.39 -7.04
C GLU A 150 -7.63 -5.32 -5.63
N ILE A 151 -7.33 -6.31 -4.80
CA ILE A 151 -7.89 -6.44 -3.45
C ILE A 151 -6.77 -6.29 -2.43
N PHE A 152 -7.06 -5.58 -1.33
CA PHE A 152 -6.15 -5.43 -0.20
C PHE A 152 -5.56 -6.78 0.25
N GLY A 153 -4.31 -6.80 0.69
CA GLY A 153 -3.65 -7.99 1.22
C GLY A 153 -3.20 -9.02 0.18
N VAL A 154 -3.74 -8.97 -1.05
CA VAL A 154 -3.36 -9.86 -2.15
C VAL A 154 -2.77 -9.10 -3.33
N ALA A 155 -3.20 -7.87 -3.59
CA ALA A 155 -2.63 -6.98 -4.60
C ALA A 155 -1.77 -5.88 -3.95
N PRO A 156 -0.71 -5.41 -4.64
CA PRO A 156 0.24 -4.48 -4.05
C PRO A 156 -0.36 -3.10 -3.79
N ASP A 157 -1.00 -2.48 -4.78
CA ASP A 157 -1.54 -1.11 -4.71
C ASP A 157 -2.50 -0.87 -3.53
N PRO A 158 -3.50 -1.73 -3.30
CA PRO A 158 -4.37 -1.59 -2.13
C PRO A 158 -3.70 -1.92 -0.81
N THR A 159 -2.74 -2.84 -0.79
CA THR A 159 -1.97 -3.13 0.42
C THR A 159 -1.13 -1.92 0.84
N VAL A 160 -0.47 -1.29 -0.13
CA VAL A 160 0.35 -0.08 0.07
C VAL A 160 -0.51 1.10 0.50
N THR A 161 -1.62 1.34 -0.20
CA THR A 161 -2.54 2.46 0.11
C THR A 161 -3.14 2.30 1.50
N ALA A 162 -3.61 1.10 1.84
CA ALA A 162 -4.13 0.80 3.18
C ALA A 162 -3.06 0.98 4.27
N THR A 163 -1.83 0.54 4.01
CA THR A 163 -0.70 0.71 4.94
C THR A 163 -0.43 2.19 5.21
N LEU A 164 -0.37 3.02 4.17
CA LEU A 164 -0.20 4.47 4.31
C LEU A 164 -1.33 5.12 5.12
N GLY A 165 -2.58 4.73 4.87
CA GLY A 165 -3.73 5.18 5.65
C GLY A 165 -3.60 4.83 7.14
N LEU A 166 -3.23 3.59 7.45
CA LEU A 166 -3.01 3.13 8.82
C LEU A 166 -1.81 3.78 9.49
N LEU A 167 -0.71 4.03 8.77
CA LEU A 167 0.45 4.75 9.31
C LEU A 167 0.15 6.23 9.61
N LEU A 168 -0.80 6.84 8.89
CA LEU A 168 -1.30 8.17 9.22
C LEU A 168 -2.17 8.17 10.50
N LEU A 169 -2.87 7.05 10.75
CA LEU A 169 -3.61 6.79 12.00
C LEU A 169 -2.72 6.37 13.17
N ALA A 170 -1.51 5.90 12.90
CA ALA A 170 -0.53 5.65 13.94
C ALA A 170 -0.21 6.96 14.68
N ASP A 171 0.37 6.81 15.87
CA ASP A 171 0.60 7.81 16.90
C ASP A 171 1.06 9.19 16.40
N ASN A 172 1.19 10.18 17.28
CA ASN A 172 1.45 11.53 16.81
C ASN A 172 2.76 11.73 16.01
N LYS A 173 3.68 10.76 15.94
CA LYS A 173 4.92 10.91 15.17
C LYS A 173 4.76 10.28 13.78
N PRO A 174 5.19 10.97 12.71
CA PRO A 174 5.23 10.32 11.40
C PRO A 174 6.31 9.23 11.39
N HIS A 175 5.89 8.01 11.04
CA HIS A 175 6.78 6.86 10.90
C HIS A 175 7.46 6.86 9.53
N TRP A 176 8.29 7.88 9.26
CA TRP A 176 8.90 8.11 7.94
C TRP A 176 9.57 6.86 7.36
N LEU A 177 10.26 6.08 8.19
CA LEU A 177 10.94 4.86 7.75
C LEU A 177 9.98 3.83 7.14
N LEU A 178 8.77 3.67 7.69
CA LEU A 178 7.72 2.78 7.19
C LEU A 178 6.95 3.36 5.99
N MET A 179 7.19 4.63 5.64
CA MET A 179 6.52 5.29 4.52
C MET A 179 7.39 5.34 3.26
N ILE A 180 8.72 5.15 3.38
CA ILE A 180 9.65 5.23 2.25
C ILE A 180 9.29 4.21 1.16
N ILE A 181 9.16 2.93 1.54
CA ILE A 181 8.89 1.86 0.57
C ILE A 181 7.49 2.01 -0.05
N PRO A 182 6.41 2.27 0.73
CA PRO A 182 5.12 2.64 0.19
C PRO A 182 5.14 3.79 -0.83
N PHE A 183 5.86 4.89 -0.55
CA PHE A 183 5.93 6.02 -1.46
C PHE A 183 6.69 5.71 -2.75
N ILE A 184 7.79 4.94 -2.64
CA ILE A 184 8.51 4.44 -3.80
C ILE A 184 7.57 3.58 -4.66
N TRP A 185 6.81 2.66 -4.05
CA TRP A 185 5.86 1.83 -4.78
C TRP A 185 4.76 2.65 -5.45
N CYS A 186 4.12 3.59 -4.76
CA CYS A 186 3.11 4.45 -5.37
C CYS A 186 3.65 5.22 -6.58
N THR A 187 4.91 5.65 -6.53
CA THR A 187 5.57 6.31 -7.67
C THR A 187 5.78 5.32 -8.83
N ILE A 188 6.29 4.12 -8.55
CA ILE A 188 6.51 3.08 -9.56
C ILE A 188 5.19 2.65 -10.20
N SER A 189 4.15 2.38 -9.41
CA SER A 189 2.83 1.99 -9.91
C SER A 189 2.22 3.10 -10.76
N GLY A 190 2.22 4.35 -10.27
CA GLY A 190 1.70 5.49 -11.03
C GLY A 190 2.41 5.71 -12.36
N VAL A 191 3.75 5.62 -12.38
CA VAL A 191 4.53 5.71 -13.64
C VAL A 191 4.21 4.55 -14.57
N THR A 192 4.06 3.33 -14.05
CA THR A 192 3.72 2.13 -14.84
C THR A 192 2.33 2.26 -15.46
N LEU A 193 1.33 2.68 -14.68
CA LEU A 193 -0.03 2.90 -15.19
C LEU A 193 -0.08 4.08 -16.18
N TRP A 194 0.70 5.13 -15.93
CA TRP A 194 0.78 6.29 -16.83
C TRP A 194 1.40 5.93 -18.18
N THR A 195 2.47 5.13 -18.20
CA THR A 195 3.08 4.65 -19.46
C THR A 195 2.15 3.72 -20.23
N MET A 196 1.31 2.96 -19.52
CA MET A 196 0.23 2.16 -20.10
C MET A 196 -0.98 2.98 -20.55
N LYS A 197 -1.00 4.30 -20.32
CA LYS A 197 -2.14 5.20 -20.56
C LYS A 197 -3.41 4.78 -19.83
N SER A 198 -3.26 4.15 -18.67
CA SER A 198 -4.37 3.74 -17.82
C SER A 198 -5.06 4.98 -17.23
N PRO A 199 -6.40 5.08 -17.23
CA PRO A 199 -7.11 6.26 -16.72
C PRO A 199 -6.99 6.44 -15.20
N ASP A 200 -6.69 5.38 -14.46
CA ASP A 200 -6.54 5.33 -13.00
C ASP A 200 -5.11 5.59 -12.50
N PHE A 201 -4.16 5.95 -13.38
CA PHE A 201 -2.74 6.07 -13.05
C PHE A 201 -2.42 7.02 -11.89
N PHE A 202 -3.24 8.04 -11.67
CA PHE A 202 -3.00 9.06 -10.66
C PHE A 202 -3.50 8.68 -9.26
N ILE A 203 -4.30 7.61 -9.13
CA ILE A 203 -5.01 7.29 -7.88
C ILE A 203 -4.02 6.98 -6.74
N THR A 204 -3.11 6.03 -6.95
CA THR A 204 -2.14 5.64 -5.92
C THR A 204 -1.08 6.71 -5.61
N PRO A 205 -0.53 7.46 -6.60
CA PRO A 205 0.29 8.64 -6.33
C PRO A 205 -0.44 9.72 -5.55
N LEU A 206 -1.71 10.02 -5.86
CA LEU A 206 -2.45 11.07 -5.18
C LEU A 206 -2.72 10.72 -3.71
N ALA A 207 -3.08 9.46 -3.43
CA ALA A 207 -3.21 8.98 -2.05
C ALA A 207 -1.88 9.10 -1.28
N ALA A 208 -0.75 8.75 -1.91
CA ALA A 208 0.58 8.92 -1.33
C ALA A 208 0.91 10.39 -1.05
N LEU A 209 0.67 11.30 -2.00
CA LEU A 209 0.92 12.73 -1.81
C LEU A 209 0.07 13.34 -0.70
N LEU A 210 -1.20 12.93 -0.60
CA LEU A 210 -2.07 13.33 0.50
C LEU A 210 -1.50 12.90 1.85
N VAL A 211 -1.09 11.62 1.97
CA VAL A 211 -0.52 11.08 3.21
C VAL A 211 0.82 11.77 3.53
N LEU A 212 1.67 12.02 2.53
CA LEU A 212 2.94 12.72 2.69
C LEU A 212 2.73 14.15 3.21
N GLY A 213 1.80 14.90 2.60
CA GLY A 213 1.48 16.27 3.00
C GLY A 213 0.97 16.34 4.44
N LEU A 214 0.08 15.41 4.82
CA LEU A 214 -0.46 15.35 6.18
C LEU A 214 0.59 14.87 7.20
N ALA A 215 1.43 13.91 6.85
CA ALA A 215 2.53 13.45 7.69
C ALA A 215 3.56 14.56 7.93
N ALA A 216 3.89 15.34 6.89
CA ALA A 216 4.75 16.51 7.01
C ALA A 216 4.08 17.61 7.88
N TRP A 217 2.81 17.91 7.64
CA TRP A 217 2.05 18.87 8.44
C TRP A 217 2.03 18.50 9.94
N LYS A 218 1.89 17.21 10.25
CA LYS A 218 1.96 16.66 11.61
C LYS A 218 3.27 17.05 12.33
N VAL A 219 4.40 17.01 11.63
CA VAL A 219 5.72 17.46 12.17
C VAL A 219 5.70 18.93 12.55
N PHE A 220 5.07 19.78 11.73
CA PHE A 220 5.07 21.24 11.93
C PHE A 220 4.10 21.70 13.03
N MET A 221 3.04 20.96 13.33
CA MET A 221 2.03 21.34 14.34
C MET A 221 2.34 20.83 15.75
N LEU A 222 3.04 19.71 15.89
CA LEU A 222 3.43 19.14 17.19
C LEU A 222 4.46 19.90 18.04
N PRO A 223 5.28 20.87 17.54
CA PRO A 223 6.24 21.59 18.39
C PRO A 223 5.58 22.53 19.42
N LYS A 224 4.30 22.89 19.28
CA LYS A 224 3.68 23.93 20.13
C LYS A 224 3.04 23.42 21.44
N GLN A 225 2.92 22.11 21.66
CA GLN A 225 2.22 21.57 22.84
C GLN A 225 3.12 21.13 24.00
N TYR A 226 4.45 21.14 23.83
CA TYR A 226 5.40 20.66 24.86
C TYR A 226 6.32 21.76 25.44
N SER A 227 6.16 23.03 25.07
CA SER A 227 6.94 24.15 25.62
C SER A 227 6.28 24.84 26.84
N GLU A 228 5.14 24.33 27.31
CA GLU A 228 4.47 24.81 28.53
C GLU A 228 4.18 23.63 29.47
N LYS A 229 5.22 22.99 30.01
CA LYS A 229 5.17 22.28 31.30
C LYS A 229 6.52 22.32 31.98
#